data_AF-A0A166H6Q9-F1
#
_entry.id   AF-A0A166H6Q9-F1
#
_cell.length_a   1.000
_cell.length_b   1.000
_cell.length_c   1.000
_cell.angle_alpha   90.00
_cell.angle_beta   90.00
_cell.angle_gamma   90.00
#
_symmetry.space_group_name_H-M   'P 1'
#
loop_
_entity.id
_entity.type
_entity.pdbx_description
1 polymer ?
#
loop_
_entity_poly.entity_id
_entity_poly.type
_entity_poly.pdbx_seq_one_letter_code
_entity_poly.pdbx_strand_id
1 'polypeptide(L)'
;MAIDEAYDGLGAMSAFLQEAYGRDSIDDAWLPLNATVHFGDDYDNAFWDGSRMVFGDGDGQVFRRFTVSRSVIGHELAHGITEYTANLVYRGQSGALNESVSDVFGALLEQFGAGQSATEASWLIGEGLFTDEVQGTALRSMIAPGTAYDDDVLGSDPQPGSMADYVDTEDDNGGVHINSGIPNRAFAVAATALGGGRLGTRRAGLVRRAHRRGAHRDRGLRGLRRPHRRGRGRPLRLALRGRGGGPPGLGDGGSDAAGMSALHCATAAGSIARMDVIVSRSGGFAGLRRVWRVDVEQQPDERAWRELLGSLPWDDADGDSPGRPDRFVYEIRVQTHRVRLGESELDGAWRELVDRVKKAQPR
;
A
#
# COMPACT_ATOMS: atom_id res chain seq x y z
N MET A 1 15.37 -13.02 8.76
CA MET A 1 15.31 -12.18 7.55
C MET A 1 14.20 -11.15 7.68
N ALA A 2 12.93 -11.45 7.38
CA ALA A 2 11.85 -10.43 7.40
C ALA A 2 11.72 -9.65 8.73
N ILE A 3 11.80 -10.35 9.87
CA ILE A 3 11.78 -9.74 11.21
C ILE A 3 12.96 -8.77 11.42
N ASP A 4 14.16 -9.17 10.98
CA ASP A 4 15.41 -8.41 11.17
C ASP A 4 15.44 -7.19 10.24
N GLU A 5 15.02 -7.37 8.98
CA GLU A 5 14.89 -6.30 7.99
C GLU A 5 13.89 -5.23 8.42
N ALA A 6 12.72 -5.65 8.93
CA ALA A 6 11.74 -4.71 9.50
C ALA A 6 12.29 -4.00 10.75
N TYR A 7 12.98 -4.72 11.65
CA TYR A 7 13.63 -4.13 12.83
C TYR A 7 14.64 -3.05 12.43
N ASP A 8 15.57 -3.38 11.52
CA ASP A 8 16.64 -2.50 11.07
C ASP A 8 16.12 -1.33 10.22
N GLY A 9 15.09 -1.55 9.40
CA GLY A 9 14.43 -0.51 8.61
C GLY A 9 13.72 0.53 9.49
N LEU A 10 12.93 0.09 10.46
CA LEU A 10 12.28 0.98 11.45
C LEU A 10 13.33 1.74 12.29
N GLY A 11 14.40 1.05 12.71
CA GLY A 11 15.53 1.67 13.41
C GLY A 11 16.25 2.74 12.58
N ALA A 12 16.52 2.45 11.31
CA ALA A 12 17.14 3.38 10.36
C ALA A 12 16.27 4.61 10.12
N MET A 13 14.96 4.46 9.98
CA MET A 13 14.03 5.59 9.82
C MET A 13 14.02 6.50 11.07
N SER A 14 14.01 5.92 12.27
CA SER A 14 14.11 6.69 13.51
C SER A 14 15.44 7.46 13.63
N ALA A 15 16.56 6.86 13.22
CA ALA A 15 17.85 7.53 13.18
C ALA A 15 17.90 8.66 12.13
N PHE A 16 17.42 8.39 10.91
CA PHE A 16 17.33 9.37 9.83
C PHE A 16 16.51 10.60 10.23
N LEU A 17 15.31 10.41 10.79
CA LEU A 17 14.45 11.50 11.25
C LEU A 17 15.13 12.38 12.29
N GLN A 18 15.90 11.79 13.20
CA GLN A 18 16.63 12.52 14.23
C GLN A 18 17.88 13.23 13.72
N GLU A 19 18.69 12.58 12.89
CA GLU A 19 19.94 13.17 12.40
C GLU A 19 19.72 14.23 11.32
N ALA A 20 18.73 14.05 10.44
CA ALA A 20 18.45 14.96 9.34
C ALA A 20 17.51 16.11 9.73
N TYR A 21 16.47 15.83 10.53
CA TYR A 21 15.41 16.80 10.84
C TYR A 21 15.31 17.16 12.33
N GLY A 22 15.89 16.35 13.22
CA GLY A 22 15.71 16.49 14.68
C GLY A 22 14.26 16.23 15.12
N ARG A 23 13.59 15.29 14.43
CA ARG A 23 12.18 14.93 14.66
C ARG A 23 12.09 13.70 15.56
N ASP A 24 11.28 13.79 16.60
CA ASP A 24 11.09 12.74 17.61
C ASP A 24 10.09 11.67 17.11
N SER A 25 10.51 10.76 16.22
CA SER A 25 9.66 9.74 15.54
C SER A 25 8.66 10.34 14.51
N ILE A 26 7.78 9.50 13.94
CA ILE A 26 6.87 9.92 12.86
C ILE A 26 5.83 10.97 13.32
N ASP A 27 5.51 11.02 14.61
CA ASP A 27 4.54 11.96 15.22
C ASP A 27 5.17 13.21 15.87
N ASP A 28 6.51 13.30 15.93
CA ASP A 28 7.26 14.29 16.74
C ASP A 28 7.05 14.21 18.26
N ALA A 29 6.57 13.07 18.77
CA ALA A 29 6.33 12.83 20.20
C ALA A 29 6.75 11.43 20.68
N TRP A 30 7.69 10.77 19.98
CA TRP A 30 8.24 9.44 20.26
C TRP A 30 7.23 8.29 20.14
N LEU A 31 6.33 8.32 19.16
CA LEU A 31 5.49 7.16 18.84
C LEU A 31 6.37 5.92 18.61
N PRO A 32 6.11 4.79 19.32
CA PRO A 32 6.82 3.55 19.06
C PRO A 32 6.48 3.01 17.67
N LEU A 33 7.51 2.82 16.84
CA LEU A 33 7.35 2.20 15.54
C LEU A 33 7.11 0.70 15.73
N ASN A 34 5.94 0.21 15.32
CA ASN A 34 5.57 -1.19 15.41
C ASN A 34 5.42 -1.77 14.00
N ALA A 35 5.72 -3.05 13.83
CA ALA A 35 5.53 -3.76 12.57
C ALA A 35 4.93 -5.15 12.76
N THR A 36 4.18 -5.60 11.76
CA THR A 36 3.70 -6.97 11.59
C THR A 36 4.24 -7.50 10.28
N VAL A 37 4.96 -8.62 10.31
CA VAL A 37 5.47 -9.34 9.14
C VAL A 37 4.76 -10.68 9.02
N HIS A 38 4.88 -11.36 7.88
CA HIS A 38 4.12 -12.58 7.57
C HIS A 38 2.59 -12.35 7.67
N PHE A 39 2.14 -11.22 7.12
CA PHE A 39 0.74 -10.85 7.07
C PHE A 39 0.06 -11.45 5.83
N GLY A 40 -1.06 -12.15 6.05
CA GLY A 40 -1.75 -12.89 4.99
C GLY A 40 -0.98 -14.11 4.50
N ASP A 41 -1.54 -14.75 3.48
CA ASP A 41 -0.87 -15.76 2.65
C ASP A 41 -0.71 -15.15 1.24
N ASP A 42 0.46 -15.29 0.63
CA ASP A 42 0.83 -14.74 -0.69
C ASP A 42 0.45 -13.26 -0.87
N TYR A 43 0.66 -12.46 0.19
CA TYR A 43 0.19 -11.08 0.26
C TYR A 43 1.14 -10.13 -0.47
N ASP A 44 0.76 -9.77 -1.69
CA ASP A 44 1.48 -8.89 -2.63
C ASP A 44 1.46 -7.39 -2.24
N ASN A 45 1.68 -7.05 -0.96
CA ASN A 45 1.63 -5.65 -0.51
C ASN A 45 2.31 -5.36 0.84
N ALA A 46 2.57 -4.08 1.10
CA ALA A 46 2.78 -3.49 2.43
C ALA A 46 1.73 -2.37 2.67
N PHE A 47 1.60 -1.90 3.91
CA PHE A 47 0.89 -0.64 4.22
C PHE A 47 1.18 -0.11 5.65
N TRP A 48 1.00 1.18 5.86
CA TRP A 48 0.74 1.81 7.16
C TRP A 48 -0.76 1.75 7.52
N ASP A 49 -1.11 1.24 8.72
CA ASP A 49 -2.52 1.09 9.13
C ASP A 49 -3.12 2.25 9.96
N GLY A 50 -2.34 3.29 10.24
CA GLY A 50 -2.64 4.37 11.21
C GLY A 50 -2.03 4.14 12.60
N SER A 51 -1.44 2.96 12.85
CA SER A 51 -0.83 2.61 14.15
C SER A 51 0.45 1.78 14.05
N ARG A 52 0.64 1.03 12.96
CA ARG A 52 1.78 0.17 12.70
C ARG A 52 2.01 -0.05 11.20
N MET A 53 3.21 -0.52 10.91
CA MET A 53 3.56 -1.16 9.65
C MET A 53 2.99 -2.56 9.53
N VAL A 54 2.60 -2.94 8.32
CA VAL A 54 2.24 -4.32 7.94
C VAL A 54 2.94 -4.69 6.64
N PHE A 55 3.56 -5.87 6.60
CA PHE A 55 4.29 -6.39 5.44
C PHE A 55 3.82 -7.80 5.08
N GLY A 56 3.47 -7.99 3.82
CA GLY A 56 3.31 -9.30 3.22
C GLY A 56 4.64 -9.94 2.82
N ASP A 57 4.61 -11.26 2.66
CA ASP A 57 5.76 -12.05 2.18
C ASP A 57 5.88 -12.06 0.64
N GLY A 58 4.89 -11.51 -0.08
CA GLY A 58 4.76 -11.63 -1.53
C GLY A 58 4.28 -13.02 -1.97
N ASP A 59 3.86 -13.15 -3.23
CA ASP A 59 3.49 -14.42 -3.87
C ASP A 59 4.68 -15.31 -4.27
N GLY A 60 5.90 -14.80 -4.20
CA GLY A 60 7.12 -15.52 -4.63
C GLY A 60 7.24 -15.73 -6.14
N GLN A 61 6.33 -15.17 -6.95
CA GLN A 61 6.32 -15.23 -8.41
C GLN A 61 6.59 -13.84 -9.01
N VAL A 62 5.81 -12.85 -8.59
CA VAL A 62 5.98 -11.44 -8.92
C VAL A 62 6.80 -10.74 -7.84
N PHE A 63 6.42 -10.94 -6.57
CA PHE A 63 6.97 -10.19 -5.45
C PHE A 63 7.66 -11.10 -4.44
N ARG A 64 8.82 -10.63 -3.98
CA ARG A 64 9.50 -11.07 -2.76
C ARG A 64 8.88 -10.36 -1.55
N ARG A 65 9.28 -10.76 -0.34
CA ARG A 65 8.86 -10.12 0.92
C ARG A 65 9.06 -8.59 0.90
N PHE A 66 8.06 -7.85 1.34
CA PHE A 66 8.07 -6.38 1.25
C PHE A 66 9.06 -5.71 2.22
N THR A 67 9.63 -6.47 3.17
CA THR A 67 10.71 -6.02 4.05
C THR A 67 12.08 -5.94 3.36
N VAL A 68 12.25 -6.52 2.16
CA VAL A 68 13.56 -6.61 1.49
C VAL A 68 14.11 -5.24 1.06
N SER A 69 13.22 -4.29 0.78
CA SER A 69 13.57 -2.99 0.21
C SER A 69 13.38 -1.87 1.24
N ARG A 70 14.43 -1.05 1.44
CA ARG A 70 14.44 -0.01 2.48
C ARG A 70 13.64 1.22 2.07
N SER A 71 13.51 1.50 0.76
CA SER A 71 12.62 2.53 0.23
C SER A 71 11.15 2.22 0.55
N VAL A 72 10.71 0.95 0.46
CA VAL A 72 9.35 0.52 0.88
C VAL A 72 9.12 0.85 2.36
N ILE A 73 10.03 0.43 3.25
CA ILE A 73 9.89 0.71 4.70
C ILE A 73 9.88 2.23 4.99
N GLY A 74 10.69 3.02 4.28
CA GLY A 74 10.76 4.47 4.44
C GLY A 74 9.53 5.21 3.91
N HIS A 75 8.97 4.75 2.78
CA HIS A 75 7.75 5.26 2.15
C HIS A 75 6.57 5.13 3.11
N GLU A 76 6.35 3.92 3.60
CA GLU A 76 5.20 3.60 4.42
C GLU A 76 5.18 4.35 5.77
N LEU A 77 6.34 4.45 6.42
CA LEU A 77 6.49 5.25 7.64
C LEU A 77 6.28 6.76 7.37
N ALA A 78 6.48 7.22 6.13
CA ALA A 78 6.25 8.60 5.73
C ALA A 78 4.77 8.91 5.42
N HIS A 79 3.90 7.93 5.13
CA HIS A 79 2.45 8.13 5.23
C HIS A 79 2.05 8.53 6.65
N GLY A 80 2.60 7.87 7.67
CA GLY A 80 2.39 8.25 9.06
C GLY A 80 2.92 9.66 9.39
N ILE A 81 4.05 10.08 8.81
CA ILE A 81 4.53 11.48 8.92
C ILE A 81 3.51 12.44 8.30
N THR A 82 2.99 12.11 7.11
CA THR A 82 1.99 12.92 6.41
C THR A 82 0.70 13.03 7.22
N GLU A 83 0.20 11.93 7.78
CA GLU A 83 -0.96 11.86 8.68
C GLU A 83 -0.80 12.81 9.89
N TYR A 84 0.35 12.78 10.57
CA TYR A 84 0.65 13.65 11.71
C TYR A 84 1.07 15.10 11.33
N THR A 85 1.06 15.49 10.05
CA THR A 85 1.50 16.82 9.62
C THR A 85 0.52 17.51 8.65
N ALA A 86 0.63 17.23 7.35
CA ALA A 86 -0.17 17.87 6.30
C ALA A 86 -1.56 17.24 6.13
N ASN A 87 -1.72 15.99 6.58
CA ASN A 87 -2.92 15.15 6.47
C ASN A 87 -3.55 15.21 5.06
N LEU A 88 -2.72 14.94 4.04
CA LEU A 88 -3.11 15.01 2.63
C LEU A 88 -4.19 13.97 2.32
N VAL A 89 -5.33 14.43 1.81
CA VAL A 89 -6.44 13.57 1.37
C VAL A 89 -5.93 12.62 0.29
N TYR A 90 -6.17 11.32 0.48
CA TYR A 90 -5.65 10.27 -0.39
C TYR A 90 -6.53 10.06 -1.64
N ARG A 91 -6.65 11.11 -2.47
CA ARG A 91 -7.38 11.09 -3.75
C ARG A 91 -6.79 12.10 -4.74
N GLY A 92 -6.71 11.74 -6.02
CA GLY A 92 -6.22 12.59 -7.11
C GLY A 92 -4.84 13.20 -6.83
N GLN A 93 -4.64 14.46 -7.22
CA GLN A 93 -3.37 15.18 -7.01
C GLN A 93 -2.93 15.27 -5.53
N SER A 94 -3.86 15.32 -4.58
CA SER A 94 -3.54 15.31 -3.15
C SER A 94 -2.99 13.96 -2.70
N GLY A 95 -3.55 12.86 -3.23
CA GLY A 95 -3.04 11.51 -3.03
C GLY A 95 -1.69 11.30 -3.72
N ALA A 96 -1.55 11.73 -4.98
CA ALA A 96 -0.28 11.67 -5.70
C ALA A 96 0.86 12.47 -5.03
N LEU A 97 0.53 13.54 -4.31
CA LEU A 97 1.50 14.25 -3.46
C LEU A 97 1.82 13.50 -2.16
N ASN A 98 0.85 12.79 -1.57
CA ASN A 98 1.06 11.92 -0.40
C ASN A 98 2.04 10.77 -0.77
N GLU A 99 1.74 10.06 -1.86
CA GLU A 99 2.61 9.06 -2.51
C GLU A 99 4.03 9.58 -2.76
N SER A 100 4.13 10.75 -3.39
CA SER A 100 5.43 11.31 -3.75
C SER A 100 6.24 11.75 -2.54
N VAL A 101 5.61 12.28 -1.49
CA VAL A 101 6.28 12.55 -0.22
C VAL A 101 6.81 11.24 0.37
N SER A 102 6.02 10.17 0.34
CA SER A 102 6.45 8.86 0.81
C SER A 102 7.64 8.31 0.01
N ASP A 103 7.58 8.31 -1.32
CA ASP A 103 8.71 7.93 -2.19
C ASP A 103 9.98 8.75 -1.91
N VAL A 104 9.84 10.06 -1.72
CA VAL A 104 10.96 10.95 -1.34
C VAL A 104 11.60 10.51 -0.01
N PHE A 105 10.81 10.20 1.02
CA PHE A 105 11.35 9.71 2.29
C PHE A 105 11.98 8.31 2.15
N GLY A 106 11.41 7.42 1.32
CA GLY A 106 11.99 6.12 0.98
C GLY A 106 13.38 6.25 0.36
N ALA A 107 13.50 7.02 -0.73
CA ALA A 107 14.77 7.24 -1.42
C ALA A 107 15.82 7.97 -0.55
N LEU A 108 15.38 8.91 0.30
CA LEU A 108 16.29 9.58 1.26
C LEU A 108 16.77 8.65 2.37
N LEU A 109 15.95 7.69 2.82
CA LEU A 109 16.34 6.70 3.82
C LEU A 109 17.39 5.72 3.27
N GLU A 110 17.27 5.31 2.00
CA GLU A 110 18.29 4.53 1.30
C GLU A 110 19.60 5.33 1.15
N GLN A 111 19.53 6.58 0.68
CA GLN A 111 20.68 7.47 0.58
C GLN A 111 21.38 7.68 1.93
N PHE A 112 20.61 7.87 3.01
CA PHE A 112 21.13 8.00 4.37
C PHE A 112 21.85 6.72 4.82
N GLY A 113 21.23 5.55 4.62
CA GLY A 113 21.80 4.26 4.99
C GLY A 113 23.06 3.87 4.19
N ALA A 114 23.12 4.23 2.91
CA ALA A 114 24.28 4.01 2.03
C ALA A 114 25.34 5.13 2.12
N GLY A 115 24.99 6.27 2.72
CA GLY A 115 25.86 7.45 2.79
C GLY A 115 26.07 8.16 1.44
N GLN A 116 25.14 7.98 0.49
CA GLN A 116 25.19 8.50 -0.87
C GLN A 116 24.83 9.99 -0.97
N SER A 117 25.27 10.64 -2.04
CA SER A 117 24.77 11.93 -2.51
C SER A 117 23.63 11.77 -3.52
N ALA A 118 22.94 12.88 -3.83
CA ALA A 118 21.86 12.92 -4.82
C ALA A 118 22.27 12.40 -6.23
N THR A 119 23.55 12.50 -6.57
CA THR A 119 24.12 12.04 -7.85
C THR A 119 24.57 10.57 -7.84
N GLU A 120 24.61 9.93 -6.67
CA GLU A 120 24.98 8.51 -6.50
C GLU A 120 23.78 7.61 -6.19
N ALA A 121 22.63 8.21 -5.86
CA ALA A 121 21.39 7.50 -5.57
C ALA A 121 20.78 6.87 -6.82
N SER A 122 20.19 5.68 -6.68
CA SER A 122 19.46 5.00 -7.76
C SER A 122 18.19 5.76 -8.17
N TRP A 123 17.55 6.45 -7.22
CA TRP A 123 16.22 7.06 -7.37
C TRP A 123 15.13 6.05 -7.76
N LEU A 124 15.35 4.78 -7.44
CA LEU A 124 14.39 3.69 -7.62
C LEU A 124 13.64 3.43 -6.30
N ILE A 125 12.38 3.01 -6.40
CA ILE A 125 11.53 2.67 -5.24
C ILE A 125 11.09 1.22 -5.35
N GLY A 126 11.36 0.42 -4.31
CA GLY A 126 11.09 -1.02 -4.34
C GLY A 126 12.15 -1.80 -5.13
N GLU A 127 13.39 -1.28 -5.24
CA GLU A 127 14.50 -2.05 -5.83
C GLU A 127 14.69 -3.37 -5.06
N GLY A 128 14.87 -4.47 -5.82
CA GLY A 128 15.00 -5.83 -5.28
C GLY A 128 13.69 -6.48 -4.79
N LEU A 129 12.54 -5.81 -4.90
CA LEU A 129 11.24 -6.36 -4.49
C LEU A 129 10.69 -7.39 -5.49
N PHE A 130 10.87 -7.18 -6.79
CA PHE A 130 10.49 -8.16 -7.81
C PHE A 130 11.31 -9.46 -7.67
N THR A 131 10.81 -10.58 -8.20
CA THR A 131 11.58 -11.82 -8.35
C THR A 131 12.58 -11.73 -9.52
N ASP A 132 13.30 -12.82 -9.81
CA ASP A 132 14.16 -12.91 -11.01
C ASP A 132 13.35 -13.28 -12.28
N GLU A 133 12.05 -13.52 -12.15
CA GLU A 133 11.15 -13.86 -13.27
C GLU A 133 10.56 -12.61 -13.94
N VAL A 134 10.55 -11.47 -13.24
CA VAL A 134 9.96 -10.20 -13.70
C VAL A 134 10.98 -9.33 -14.44
N GLN A 135 10.57 -8.77 -15.57
CA GLN A 135 11.35 -7.84 -16.39
C GLN A 135 11.29 -6.40 -15.83
N GLY A 136 11.84 -6.20 -14.63
CA GLY A 136 11.82 -4.92 -13.93
C GLY A 136 12.96 -4.76 -12.92
N THR A 137 13.36 -3.51 -12.67
CA THR A 137 14.41 -3.21 -11.66
C THR A 137 13.80 -2.81 -10.32
N ALA A 138 12.67 -2.10 -10.35
CA ALA A 138 11.97 -1.55 -9.19
C ALA A 138 10.51 -1.25 -9.55
N LEU A 139 9.67 -0.92 -8.56
CA LEU A 139 8.26 -0.57 -8.83
C LEU A 139 8.08 0.82 -9.43
N ARG A 140 8.94 1.79 -9.07
CA ARG A 140 8.93 3.15 -9.60
C ARG A 140 10.33 3.70 -9.80
N SER A 141 10.48 4.62 -10.74
CA SER A 141 11.69 5.37 -11.01
C SER A 141 11.40 6.85 -10.82
N MET A 142 11.94 7.47 -9.77
CA MET A 142 11.67 8.88 -9.50
C MET A 142 12.31 9.80 -10.54
N ILE A 143 13.52 9.48 -11.03
CA ILE A 143 14.25 10.33 -11.98
C ILE A 143 13.72 10.20 -13.42
N ALA A 144 13.20 9.02 -13.78
CA ALA A 144 12.60 8.71 -15.07
C ALA A 144 11.34 7.83 -14.88
N PRO A 145 10.20 8.42 -14.47
CA PRO A 145 8.94 7.69 -14.35
C PRO A 145 8.51 7.09 -15.69
N GLY A 146 7.88 5.92 -15.67
CA GLY A 146 7.51 5.18 -16.88
C GLY A 146 8.63 4.27 -17.42
N THR A 147 9.65 3.95 -16.61
CA THR A 147 10.81 3.13 -17.02
C THR A 147 11.28 2.11 -15.97
N ALA A 148 10.54 1.89 -14.88
CA ALA A 148 10.99 1.03 -13.79
C ALA A 148 10.88 -0.48 -14.12
N TYR A 149 9.91 -0.85 -14.95
CA TYR A 149 9.67 -2.20 -15.47
C TYR A 149 8.92 -2.15 -16.83
N ASP A 150 9.11 -3.19 -17.63
CA ASP A 150 8.39 -3.46 -18.89
C ASP A 150 8.33 -4.98 -19.08
N ASP A 151 7.22 -5.58 -18.64
CA ASP A 151 7.07 -7.02 -18.41
C ASP A 151 5.83 -7.57 -19.11
N ASP A 152 5.89 -8.79 -19.63
CA ASP A 152 4.82 -9.40 -20.42
C ASP A 152 3.60 -9.84 -19.59
N VAL A 153 3.74 -9.95 -18.27
CA VAL A 153 2.68 -10.31 -17.33
C VAL A 153 2.19 -9.10 -16.52
N LEU A 154 3.10 -8.23 -16.06
CA LEU A 154 2.74 -7.02 -15.29
C LEU A 154 2.39 -5.81 -16.17
N GLY A 155 2.81 -5.82 -17.44
CA GLY A 155 2.79 -4.65 -18.32
C GLY A 155 3.97 -3.72 -18.06
N SER A 156 3.87 -2.49 -18.58
CA SER A 156 4.87 -1.43 -18.41
C SER A 156 4.54 -0.48 -17.26
N ASP A 157 5.57 0.10 -16.63
CA ASP A 157 5.45 1.23 -15.70
C ASP A 157 4.56 2.36 -16.29
N PRO A 158 3.40 2.68 -15.69
CA PRO A 158 2.44 3.63 -16.25
C PRO A 158 2.69 5.09 -15.83
N GLN A 159 3.72 5.38 -15.04
CA GLN A 159 3.86 6.70 -14.42
C GLN A 159 4.23 7.82 -15.41
N PRO A 160 3.42 8.89 -15.55
CA PRO A 160 3.85 10.08 -16.28
C PRO A 160 4.97 10.83 -15.56
N GLY A 161 5.96 11.28 -16.34
CA GLY A 161 7.04 12.16 -15.89
C GLY A 161 6.76 13.65 -16.08
N SER A 162 5.55 14.05 -16.47
CA SER A 162 5.17 15.46 -16.72
C SER A 162 3.68 15.72 -16.54
N MET A 163 3.29 16.97 -16.23
CA MET A 163 1.88 17.39 -16.16
C MET A 163 1.16 17.40 -17.52
N ALA A 164 1.88 17.35 -18.64
CA ALA A 164 1.24 17.24 -19.96
C ALA A 164 0.66 15.84 -20.20
N ASP A 165 1.20 14.85 -19.49
CA ASP A 165 0.86 13.43 -19.59
C ASP A 165 0.04 12.96 -18.36
N TYR A 166 -0.51 13.89 -17.58
CA TYR A 166 -1.31 13.60 -16.38
C TYR A 166 -2.50 12.70 -16.71
N VAL A 167 -2.66 11.61 -15.94
CA VAL A 167 -3.70 10.61 -16.15
C VAL A 167 -4.92 10.94 -15.30
N ASP A 168 -6.01 11.35 -15.97
CA ASP A 168 -7.33 11.50 -15.36
C ASP A 168 -8.07 10.15 -15.35
N THR A 169 -8.45 9.66 -14.18
CA THR A 169 -9.03 8.32 -13.98
C THR A 169 -9.82 8.24 -12.67
N GLU A 170 -10.71 7.25 -12.54
CA GLU A 170 -11.33 6.85 -11.26
C GLU A 170 -10.56 5.73 -10.54
N ASP A 171 -9.80 4.93 -11.29
CA ASP A 171 -8.97 3.85 -10.74
C ASP A 171 -7.89 4.43 -9.79
N ASP A 172 -7.39 3.59 -8.87
CA ASP A 172 -6.26 3.95 -8.01
C ASP A 172 -6.46 5.27 -7.24
N ASN A 173 -7.65 5.46 -6.69
CA ASN A 173 -8.05 6.69 -5.99
C ASN A 173 -7.86 7.99 -6.82
N GLY A 174 -7.97 7.91 -8.15
CA GLY A 174 -7.66 9.02 -9.04
C GLY A 174 -6.20 9.04 -9.49
N GLY A 175 -5.63 7.85 -9.71
CA GLY A 175 -4.25 7.66 -10.15
C GLY A 175 -3.22 8.22 -9.18
N VAL A 176 -3.31 7.89 -7.89
CA VAL A 176 -2.39 8.41 -6.87
C VAL A 176 -0.97 7.87 -7.06
N HIS A 177 -0.83 6.55 -7.26
CA HIS A 177 0.47 5.92 -7.55
C HIS A 177 0.91 6.20 -8.99
N ILE A 178 -0.04 6.38 -9.92
CA ILE A 178 0.27 6.71 -11.32
C ILE A 178 0.89 8.12 -11.38
N ASN A 179 0.17 9.14 -10.94
CA ASN A 179 0.56 10.54 -11.11
C ASN A 179 1.67 11.02 -10.14
N SER A 180 2.07 10.21 -9.14
CA SER A 180 3.17 10.55 -8.22
C SER A 180 4.53 10.66 -8.90
N GLY A 181 4.70 10.03 -10.08
CA GLY A 181 5.88 10.18 -10.94
C GLY A 181 6.22 11.64 -11.26
N ILE A 182 5.21 12.51 -11.41
CA ILE A 182 5.38 13.92 -11.77
C ILE A 182 6.12 14.70 -10.66
N PRO A 183 5.61 14.78 -9.40
CA PRO A 183 6.34 15.38 -8.29
C PRO A 183 7.62 14.62 -7.88
N ASN A 184 7.67 13.28 -8.04
CA ASN A 184 8.88 12.49 -7.82
C ASN A 184 10.04 12.97 -8.69
N ARG A 185 9.77 13.16 -10.00
CA ARG A 185 10.76 13.67 -10.96
C ARG A 185 11.17 15.10 -10.66
N ALA A 186 10.22 15.95 -10.27
CA ALA A 186 10.54 17.31 -9.85
C ALA A 186 11.50 17.32 -8.66
N PHE A 187 11.30 16.44 -7.66
CA PHE A 187 12.20 16.31 -6.52
C PHE A 187 13.57 15.74 -6.93
N ALA A 188 13.62 14.60 -7.63
CA ALA A 188 14.86 13.91 -7.99
C ALA A 188 15.76 14.79 -8.88
N VAL A 189 15.18 15.48 -9.87
CA VAL A 189 15.92 16.44 -10.73
C VAL A 189 16.43 17.62 -9.92
N ALA A 190 15.63 18.21 -9.04
CA ALA A 190 16.06 19.33 -8.20
C ALA A 190 17.18 18.93 -7.22
N ALA A 191 17.04 17.76 -6.58
CA ALA A 191 18.03 17.17 -5.68
C ALA A 191 19.38 16.95 -6.39
N THR A 192 19.35 16.35 -7.57
CA THR A 192 20.53 16.07 -8.40
C THR A 192 21.17 17.37 -8.90
N ALA A 193 20.38 18.32 -9.42
CA ALA A 193 20.86 19.60 -9.94
C ALA A 193 21.48 20.50 -8.85
N LEU A 194 21.03 20.40 -7.61
CA LEU A 194 21.64 21.08 -6.46
C LEU A 194 23.00 20.48 -6.04
N GLY A 195 23.44 19.37 -6.66
CA GLY A 195 24.73 18.72 -6.39
C GLY A 195 24.91 18.34 -4.92
N GLY A 196 23.80 18.06 -4.24
CA GLY A 196 23.73 18.02 -2.78
C GLY A 196 24.51 16.84 -2.20
N GLY A 197 25.73 17.11 -1.72
CA GLY A 197 26.44 16.15 -0.85
C GLY A 197 25.56 15.76 0.34
N ARG A 198 25.30 14.45 0.47
CA ARG A 198 24.42 13.78 1.45
C ARG A 198 23.20 14.60 1.87
N LEU A 199 22.12 14.46 1.11
CA LEU A 199 20.81 14.98 1.49
C LEU A 199 20.44 14.42 2.87
N GLY A 200 20.01 15.30 3.78
CA GLY A 200 19.83 14.99 5.20
C GLY A 200 21.05 15.29 6.09
N THR A 201 22.31 15.23 5.63
CA THR A 201 23.48 15.45 6.54
C THR A 201 24.07 16.86 6.53
N ARG A 202 23.44 17.86 5.89
CA ARG A 202 23.82 19.29 6.01
C ARG A 202 23.51 19.91 7.39
N ARG A 203 23.62 19.11 8.46
CA ARG A 203 23.85 19.54 9.86
C ARG A 203 24.53 18.52 10.78
N ALA A 204 24.82 17.30 10.33
CA ALA A 204 25.43 16.25 11.16
C ALA A 204 26.82 16.63 11.73
N GLY A 205 27.56 17.51 11.05
CA GLY A 205 28.86 18.02 11.52
C GLY A 205 28.81 19.05 12.66
N LEU A 206 27.63 19.49 13.12
CA LEU A 206 27.47 20.62 14.06
C LEU A 206 26.71 20.28 15.35
N VAL A 207 26.43 19.01 15.61
CA VAL A 207 25.77 18.53 16.86
C VAL A 207 26.75 18.37 18.03
N ARG A 208 28.06 18.48 17.81
CA ARG A 208 29.04 18.75 18.89
C ARG A 208 29.28 20.25 19.03
N ARG A 209 28.68 20.83 20.09
CA ARG A 209 28.77 22.23 20.60
C ARG A 209 27.67 23.22 20.15
N ALA A 210 26.46 23.08 20.72
CA ALA A 210 25.58 24.23 20.98
C ALA A 210 24.55 24.00 22.12
N HIS A 211 24.97 23.45 23.26
CA HIS A 211 24.14 23.60 24.47
C HIS A 211 24.22 25.06 24.94
N ARG A 212 23.08 25.67 25.32
CA ARG A 212 22.89 27.08 25.71
C ARG A 212 22.84 28.12 24.58
N ARG A 213 21.62 28.41 24.09
CA ARG A 213 20.88 29.67 24.33
C ARG A 213 19.53 29.56 23.59
N GLY A 214 18.42 29.80 24.29
CA GLY A 214 17.09 29.55 23.75
C GLY A 214 16.32 30.83 23.43
N ALA A 215 15.39 30.73 22.47
CA ALA A 215 14.12 31.45 22.43
C ALA A 215 13.17 30.75 21.45
N HIS A 216 11.92 30.51 21.85
CA HIS A 216 10.89 29.93 20.98
C HIS A 216 10.29 30.95 20.02
N ARG A 217 9.69 30.43 18.95
CA ARG A 217 8.79 31.12 18.01
C ARG A 217 7.64 31.82 18.74
N ASP A 218 7.29 33.02 18.29
CA ASP A 218 5.99 33.43 17.73
C ASP A 218 6.04 34.95 17.41
N ARG A 219 5.34 35.54 16.45
CA ARG A 219 4.61 35.01 15.27
C ARG A 219 5.44 35.37 14.03
N GLY A 220 4.81 35.77 12.92
CA GLY A 220 5.49 36.69 11.99
C GLY A 220 5.96 37.92 12.77
N LEU A 221 7.27 38.00 13.03
CA LEU A 221 7.97 38.94 13.91
C LEU A 221 7.24 39.37 15.22
N ARG A 222 7.62 38.70 16.32
CA ARG A 222 7.51 39.08 17.76
C ARG A 222 6.26 38.60 18.54
N GLY A 223 6.48 38.12 19.79
CA GLY A 223 5.43 37.92 20.80
C GLY A 223 5.53 36.65 21.68
N LEU A 224 6.51 36.56 22.58
CA LEU A 224 6.85 35.36 23.36
C LEU A 224 6.14 35.19 24.75
N ARG A 225 5.99 33.90 25.16
CA ARG A 225 5.80 33.28 26.52
C ARG A 225 4.35 32.86 26.91
N ARG A 226 4.10 31.90 27.84
CA ARG A 226 4.94 31.10 28.81
C ARG A 226 4.59 29.56 28.78
N PRO A 227 5.28 28.64 29.51
CA PRO A 227 5.32 27.19 29.17
C PRO A 227 4.83 26.18 30.25
N HIS A 228 4.83 24.87 29.89
CA HIS A 228 4.90 23.75 30.85
C HIS A 228 5.95 22.66 30.52
N ARG A 229 6.05 21.63 31.37
CA ARG A 229 7.28 20.87 31.71
C ARG A 229 7.62 19.65 30.82
N ARG A 230 8.91 19.27 30.84
CA ARG A 230 9.51 18.07 30.21
C ARG A 230 9.14 16.76 30.92
N GLY A 231 8.93 15.70 30.13
CA GLY A 231 9.16 14.29 30.53
C GLY A 231 10.62 13.86 30.28
N ARG A 232 11.06 12.75 30.91
CA ARG A 232 12.38 12.14 30.66
C ARG A 232 12.27 11.08 29.57
N GLY A 233 13.27 11.00 28.69
CA GLY A 233 13.34 9.97 27.65
C GLY A 233 13.27 8.55 28.24
N ARG A 234 12.50 7.69 27.58
CA ARG A 234 12.43 6.25 27.82
C ARG A 234 13.12 5.53 26.65
N PRO A 235 13.71 4.34 26.85
CA PRO A 235 14.23 3.55 25.73
C PRO A 235 13.10 3.18 24.77
N LEU A 236 13.42 3.21 23.47
CA LEU A 236 12.55 2.76 22.39
C LEU A 236 12.07 1.33 22.69
N ARG A 237 10.75 1.10 22.63
CA ARG A 237 10.16 -0.24 22.72
C ARG A 237 9.64 -0.62 21.34
N LEU A 238 10.44 -1.37 20.59
CA LEU A 238 9.96 -2.04 19.39
C LEU A 238 9.15 -3.27 19.79
N ALA A 239 7.95 -3.44 19.23
CA ALA A 239 7.14 -4.64 19.42
C ALA A 239 6.84 -5.28 18.06
N LEU A 240 7.44 -6.45 17.82
CA LEU A 240 7.15 -7.31 16.68
C LEU A 240 6.28 -8.47 17.17
N ARG A 241 5.21 -8.80 16.42
CA ARG A 241 4.33 -9.95 16.69
C ARG A 241 4.19 -10.80 15.44
N GLY A 242 4.35 -12.11 15.58
CA GLY A 242 4.08 -13.09 14.53
C GLY A 242 2.72 -13.77 14.69
N ARG A 243 2.07 -14.06 13.55
CA ARG A 243 0.85 -14.87 13.30
C ARG A 243 -0.24 -14.90 14.39
N GLY A 244 -1.41 -14.33 14.07
CA GLY A 244 -2.68 -14.66 14.71
C GLY A 244 -3.50 -15.61 13.85
N GLY A 245 -3.85 -16.79 14.36
CA GLY A 245 -4.67 -17.78 13.64
C GLY A 245 -6.17 -17.63 13.91
N GLY A 246 -7.00 -18.00 12.93
CA GLY A 246 -8.46 -18.07 13.08
C GLY A 246 -8.93 -19.31 13.86
N PRO A 247 -10.20 -19.33 14.33
CA PRO A 247 -10.77 -20.44 15.11
C PRO A 247 -11.16 -21.65 14.23
N PRO A 248 -11.26 -22.87 14.80
CA PRO A 248 -11.48 -24.10 14.06
C PRO A 248 -12.96 -24.38 13.76
N GLY A 249 -13.21 -25.13 12.68
CA GLY A 249 -14.54 -25.66 12.36
C GLY A 249 -14.94 -26.87 13.20
N LEU A 250 -16.24 -27.19 13.16
CA LEU A 250 -16.85 -28.38 13.74
C LEU A 250 -17.71 -29.08 12.68
N GLY A 251 -17.41 -30.35 12.40
CA GLY A 251 -18.43 -31.31 11.97
C GLY A 251 -19.25 -31.77 13.18
N ASP A 252 -20.20 -32.69 13.07
CA ASP A 252 -20.63 -33.53 11.95
C ASP A 252 -22.07 -34.01 12.27
N GLY A 253 -22.84 -34.53 11.31
CA GLY A 253 -24.10 -35.20 11.65
C GLY A 253 -25.14 -35.40 10.55
N GLY A 254 -25.33 -36.67 10.17
CA GLY A 254 -26.68 -37.22 9.98
C GLY A 254 -27.10 -37.51 8.54
N SER A 255 -27.05 -38.80 8.17
CA SER A 255 -27.66 -39.36 6.97
C SER A 255 -29.20 -39.41 7.06
N ASP A 256 -29.89 -39.35 5.92
CA ASP A 256 -30.52 -40.55 5.35
C ASP A 256 -31.11 -40.29 3.96
N ALA A 257 -31.44 -41.38 3.24
CA ALA A 257 -31.64 -41.40 1.80
C ALA A 257 -33.08 -41.75 1.36
N ALA A 258 -33.31 -41.53 0.05
CA ALA A 258 -34.23 -42.23 -0.87
C ALA A 258 -35.32 -41.36 -1.53
N GLY A 259 -35.50 -41.55 -2.85
CA GLY A 259 -36.57 -40.93 -3.64
C GLY A 259 -36.20 -40.74 -5.11
N MET A 260 -36.25 -41.79 -5.94
CA MET A 260 -35.90 -41.72 -7.36
C MET A 260 -37.07 -41.29 -8.27
N SER A 261 -36.73 -40.49 -9.28
CA SER A 261 -37.27 -40.49 -10.65
C SER A 261 -38.69 -39.96 -10.94
N ALA A 262 -38.72 -38.89 -11.74
CA ALA A 262 -39.66 -38.74 -12.86
C ALA A 262 -38.96 -38.02 -14.02
N LEU A 263 -39.36 -38.32 -15.27
CA LEU A 263 -38.62 -38.00 -16.50
C LEU A 263 -39.26 -36.88 -17.32
N HIS A 264 -38.44 -36.11 -18.05
CA HIS A 264 -38.72 -35.34 -19.28
C HIS A 264 -39.96 -34.43 -19.39
N CYS A 265 -39.72 -33.14 -19.63
CA CYS A 265 -40.06 -32.53 -20.93
C CYS A 265 -39.14 -31.32 -21.23
N ALA A 266 -39.06 -30.91 -22.49
CA ALA A 266 -37.97 -30.05 -22.99
C ALA A 266 -38.42 -28.69 -23.53
N THR A 267 -37.41 -27.85 -23.83
CA THR A 267 -37.43 -26.65 -24.70
C THR A 267 -38.07 -25.36 -24.17
N ALA A 268 -37.22 -24.37 -23.92
CA ALA A 268 -37.33 -23.03 -24.52
C ALA A 268 -35.94 -22.36 -24.56
N ALA A 269 -35.37 -22.17 -25.75
CA ALA A 269 -34.13 -21.44 -25.93
C ALA A 269 -34.39 -19.93 -25.87
N GLY A 270 -34.60 -19.41 -24.66
CA GLY A 270 -34.41 -17.99 -24.38
C GLY A 270 -32.91 -17.67 -24.36
N SER A 271 -32.52 -16.52 -24.90
CA SER A 271 -31.18 -15.97 -24.63
C SER A 271 -31.12 -15.58 -23.15
N ILE A 272 -30.68 -16.51 -22.30
CA ILE A 272 -30.46 -16.22 -20.88
C ILE A 272 -29.41 -15.10 -20.80
N ALA A 273 -29.70 -14.07 -20.01
CA ALA A 273 -28.77 -12.96 -19.83
C ALA A 273 -27.60 -13.44 -18.97
N ARG A 274 -26.51 -13.85 -19.64
CA ARG A 274 -25.26 -14.32 -19.03
C ARG A 274 -24.94 -13.53 -17.76
N MET A 275 -24.86 -14.22 -16.64
CA MET A 275 -24.59 -13.60 -15.35
C MET A 275 -23.07 -13.52 -15.10
N ASP A 276 -22.45 -12.50 -15.71
CA ASP A 276 -21.04 -12.17 -15.46
C ASP A 276 -20.88 -11.51 -14.08
N VAL A 277 -19.98 -12.07 -13.27
CA VAL A 277 -19.43 -11.48 -12.05
C VAL A 277 -18.03 -10.97 -12.36
N ILE A 278 -17.77 -9.68 -12.15
CA ILE A 278 -16.46 -9.06 -12.35
C ILE A 278 -15.97 -8.52 -11.01
N VAL A 279 -14.79 -8.96 -10.58
CA VAL A 279 -14.07 -8.42 -9.42
C VAL A 279 -12.80 -7.78 -9.93
N SER A 280 -12.55 -6.53 -9.55
CA SER A 280 -11.27 -5.88 -9.79
C SER A 280 -10.69 -5.35 -8.49
N ARG A 281 -9.36 -5.36 -8.38
CA ARG A 281 -8.58 -4.86 -7.24
C ARG A 281 -7.57 -3.84 -7.76
N SER A 282 -7.51 -2.67 -7.14
CA SER A 282 -6.50 -1.63 -7.40
C SER A 282 -5.95 -1.07 -6.07
N GLY A 283 -5.01 -0.13 -6.17
CA GLY A 283 -4.26 0.35 -5.01
C GLY A 283 -3.26 -0.69 -4.50
N GLY A 284 -2.89 -0.58 -3.22
CA GLY A 284 -1.67 -1.19 -2.69
C GLY A 284 -0.43 -0.42 -3.15
N PHE A 285 0.70 -0.58 -2.45
CA PHE A 285 1.97 0.09 -2.71
C PHE A 285 2.44 0.04 -4.18
N ALA A 286 2.06 -1.00 -4.92
CA ALA A 286 2.40 -1.15 -6.34
C ALA A 286 1.45 -0.41 -7.31
N GLY A 287 0.28 0.07 -6.86
CA GLY A 287 -0.76 0.67 -7.69
C GLY A 287 -1.44 -0.27 -8.70
N LEU A 288 -1.05 -1.55 -8.75
CA LEU A 288 -1.38 -2.48 -9.83
C LEU A 288 -2.84 -2.94 -9.81
N ARG A 289 -3.51 -2.79 -10.96
CA ARG A 289 -4.89 -3.22 -11.17
C ARG A 289 -4.95 -4.68 -11.64
N ARG A 290 -5.62 -5.56 -10.90
CA ARG A 290 -5.95 -6.94 -11.30
C ARG A 290 -7.46 -7.11 -11.49
N VAL A 291 -7.87 -7.96 -12.44
CA VAL A 291 -9.29 -8.21 -12.76
C VAL A 291 -9.53 -9.71 -12.91
N TRP A 292 -10.62 -10.20 -12.32
CA TRP A 292 -11.14 -11.55 -12.47
C TRP A 292 -12.59 -11.48 -12.96
N ARG A 293 -13.00 -12.42 -13.82
CA ARG A 293 -14.36 -12.53 -14.36
C ARG A 293 -14.84 -13.97 -14.32
N VAL A 294 -16.02 -14.19 -13.77
CA VAL A 294 -16.70 -15.49 -13.78
C VAL A 294 -18.02 -15.37 -14.53
N ASP A 295 -18.21 -16.21 -15.55
CA ASP A 295 -19.53 -16.54 -16.07
C ASP A 295 -20.13 -17.60 -15.15
N VAL A 296 -21.15 -17.23 -14.38
CA VAL A 296 -21.82 -18.08 -13.38
C VAL A 296 -22.46 -19.31 -14.03
N GLU A 297 -22.94 -19.20 -15.27
CA GLU A 297 -23.66 -20.28 -15.98
C GLU A 297 -22.71 -21.38 -16.48
N GLN A 298 -21.40 -21.11 -16.50
CA GLN A 298 -20.37 -22.08 -16.83
C GLN A 298 -19.75 -22.73 -15.57
N GLN A 299 -20.20 -22.37 -14.37
CA GLN A 299 -19.66 -22.94 -13.12
C GLN A 299 -20.35 -24.28 -12.78
N PRO A 300 -19.60 -25.28 -12.29
CA PRO A 300 -20.15 -26.61 -11.97
C PRO A 300 -21.17 -26.59 -10.82
N ASP A 301 -21.21 -25.51 -10.04
CA ASP A 301 -22.10 -25.30 -8.90
C ASP A 301 -22.90 -23.97 -9.00
N GLU A 302 -23.40 -23.65 -10.20
CA GLU A 302 -24.23 -22.48 -10.53
C GLU A 302 -25.25 -22.10 -9.44
N ARG A 303 -25.95 -23.10 -8.86
CA ARG A 303 -26.94 -22.85 -7.79
C ARG A 303 -26.31 -22.18 -6.55
N ALA A 304 -25.15 -22.64 -6.10
CA ALA A 304 -24.47 -22.08 -4.94
C ALA A 304 -23.94 -20.67 -5.24
N TRP A 305 -23.54 -20.39 -6.49
CA TRP A 305 -23.25 -19.03 -6.95
C TRP A 305 -24.48 -18.13 -6.87
N ARG A 306 -25.64 -18.57 -7.36
CA ARG A 306 -26.88 -17.77 -7.29
C ARG A 306 -27.34 -17.53 -5.85
N GLU A 307 -27.20 -18.50 -4.97
CA GLU A 307 -27.49 -18.36 -3.54
C GLU A 307 -26.55 -17.36 -2.85
N LEU A 308 -25.23 -17.39 -3.14
CA LEU A 308 -24.26 -16.40 -2.65
C LEU A 308 -24.52 -15.00 -3.21
N LEU A 309 -24.78 -14.86 -4.51
CA LEU A 309 -25.04 -13.57 -5.14
C LEU A 309 -26.33 -12.91 -4.62
N GLY A 310 -27.32 -13.72 -4.21
CA GLY A 310 -28.55 -13.27 -3.57
C GLY A 310 -28.43 -12.94 -2.08
N SER A 311 -27.32 -13.30 -1.41
CA SER A 311 -27.06 -12.96 0.01
C SER A 311 -26.15 -11.73 0.20
N LEU A 312 -25.63 -11.16 -0.89
CA LEU A 312 -24.79 -9.96 -0.86
C LEU A 312 -25.58 -8.75 -0.34
N PRO A 313 -25.09 -8.03 0.69
CA PRO A 313 -25.78 -6.89 1.28
C PRO A 313 -25.55 -5.61 0.46
N TRP A 314 -26.14 -5.56 -0.75
CA TRP A 314 -26.00 -4.44 -1.68
C TRP A 314 -26.54 -3.12 -1.13
N ASP A 315 -27.61 -3.17 -0.33
CA ASP A 315 -28.28 -1.98 0.22
C ASP A 315 -27.55 -1.40 1.46
N ASP A 316 -26.74 -2.21 2.16
CA ASP A 316 -25.99 -1.80 3.36
C ASP A 316 -24.57 -1.31 3.03
N ALA A 317 -24.15 -1.37 1.76
CA ALA A 317 -22.81 -0.96 1.35
C ALA A 317 -22.72 0.55 1.11
N ASP A 318 -21.97 1.25 1.97
CA ASP A 318 -21.60 2.67 1.83
C ASP A 318 -20.70 2.87 0.57
N GLY A 319 -21.32 2.98 -0.60
CA GLY A 319 -20.74 2.70 -1.93
C GLY A 319 -19.64 3.60 -2.51
N ASP A 320 -18.80 4.27 -1.71
CA ASP A 320 -17.47 4.78 -2.14
C ASP A 320 -16.53 4.92 -0.93
N SER A 321 -16.11 3.80 -0.34
CA SER A 321 -15.19 3.79 0.80
C SER A 321 -13.93 4.63 0.51
N PRO A 322 -13.58 5.64 1.32
CA PRO A 322 -12.41 6.47 1.08
C PRO A 322 -11.14 5.64 1.29
N GLY A 323 -10.51 5.23 0.18
CA GLY A 323 -9.31 4.41 0.20
C GLY A 323 -8.20 5.05 1.05
N ARG A 324 -7.55 4.23 1.87
CA ARG A 324 -6.40 4.61 2.68
C ARG A 324 -5.09 4.44 1.89
N PRO A 325 -4.00 5.12 2.28
CA PRO A 325 -2.67 4.89 1.73
C PRO A 325 -2.29 3.41 1.68
N ASP A 326 -1.73 2.98 0.55
CA ASP A 326 -1.27 1.62 0.26
C ASP A 326 -2.27 0.48 0.57
N ARG A 327 -3.57 0.78 0.70
CA ARG A 327 -4.59 -0.26 0.86
C ARG A 327 -5.17 -0.68 -0.47
N PHE A 328 -5.45 -1.98 -0.59
CA PHE A 328 -6.26 -2.47 -1.70
C PHE A 328 -7.70 -1.98 -1.59
N VAL A 329 -8.23 -1.56 -2.73
CA VAL A 329 -9.64 -1.27 -2.93
C VAL A 329 -10.17 -2.23 -3.98
N TYR A 330 -11.34 -2.80 -3.71
CA TYR A 330 -12.00 -3.77 -4.56
C TYR A 330 -13.26 -3.14 -5.15
N GLU A 331 -13.45 -3.34 -6.45
CA GLU A 331 -14.69 -3.02 -7.14
C GLU A 331 -15.32 -4.31 -7.65
N ILE A 332 -16.57 -4.54 -7.26
CA ILE A 332 -17.34 -5.74 -7.59
C ILE A 332 -18.53 -5.29 -8.44
N ARG A 333 -18.68 -5.90 -9.63
CA ARG A 333 -19.80 -5.67 -10.55
C ARG A 333 -20.53 -6.99 -10.82
N VAL A 334 -21.84 -6.98 -10.64
CA VAL A 334 -22.74 -8.12 -10.90
C VAL A 334 -23.97 -7.58 -11.60
N GLN A 335 -24.13 -7.91 -12.88
CA GLN A 335 -25.23 -7.39 -13.72
C GLN A 335 -25.31 -5.85 -13.66
N THR A 336 -26.37 -5.30 -13.04
CA THR A 336 -26.58 -3.85 -12.85
C THR A 336 -25.99 -3.28 -11.57
N HIS A 337 -25.55 -4.14 -10.63
CA HIS A 337 -25.00 -3.71 -9.35
C HIS A 337 -23.49 -3.46 -9.46
N ARG A 338 -23.02 -2.38 -8.84
CA ARG A 338 -21.60 -2.01 -8.67
C ARG A 338 -21.42 -1.59 -7.21
N VAL A 339 -20.39 -2.10 -6.55
CA VAL A 339 -19.96 -1.64 -5.22
C VAL A 339 -18.45 -1.49 -5.20
N ARG A 340 -17.96 -0.55 -4.39
CA ARG A 340 -16.55 -0.30 -4.15
C ARG A 340 -16.28 -0.39 -2.64
N LEU A 341 -15.37 -1.27 -2.26
CA LEU A 341 -15.08 -1.63 -0.86
C LEU A 341 -13.57 -1.56 -0.61
N GLY A 342 -13.14 -1.00 0.52
CA GLY A 342 -11.77 -1.19 0.99
C GLY A 342 -11.56 -2.62 1.47
N GLU A 343 -10.31 -3.08 1.48
CA GLU A 343 -9.98 -4.45 1.91
C GLU A 343 -10.47 -4.82 3.33
N SER A 344 -10.55 -3.83 4.23
CA SER A 344 -11.10 -4.04 5.58
C SER A 344 -12.62 -4.22 5.63
N GLU A 345 -13.33 -3.83 4.57
CA GLU A 345 -14.79 -3.98 4.40
C GLU A 345 -15.15 -5.23 3.58
N LEU A 346 -14.16 -5.93 3.02
CA LEU A 346 -14.34 -7.29 2.53
C LEU A 346 -14.45 -8.27 3.70
N ASP A 347 -15.65 -8.43 4.25
CA ASP A 347 -16.01 -9.48 5.18
C ASP A 347 -17.19 -10.32 4.64
N GLY A 348 -17.64 -11.30 5.43
CA GLY A 348 -18.81 -12.14 5.15
C GLY A 348 -18.91 -12.63 3.69
N ALA A 349 -20.08 -12.37 3.08
CA ALA A 349 -20.39 -12.77 1.71
C ALA A 349 -19.54 -12.03 0.66
N TRP A 350 -19.08 -10.80 0.92
CA TRP A 350 -18.16 -10.09 0.01
C TRP A 350 -16.81 -10.78 -0.10
N ARG A 351 -16.25 -11.22 1.03
CA ARG A 351 -15.00 -11.98 1.03
C ARG A 351 -15.16 -13.34 0.37
N GLU A 352 -16.24 -14.07 0.68
CA GLU A 352 -16.53 -15.34 0.02
C GLU A 352 -16.61 -15.18 -1.50
N LEU A 353 -17.33 -14.17 -2.00
CA LEU A 353 -17.42 -13.88 -3.43
C LEU A 353 -16.06 -13.62 -4.06
N VAL A 354 -15.25 -12.75 -3.48
CA VAL A 354 -13.92 -12.38 -4.01
C VAL A 354 -13.00 -13.60 -4.08
N ASP A 355 -12.93 -14.39 -3.01
CA ASP A 355 -12.07 -15.58 -2.98
C ASP A 355 -12.57 -16.70 -3.91
N ARG A 356 -13.90 -16.86 -4.05
CA ARG A 356 -14.52 -17.80 -4.98
C ARG A 356 -14.27 -17.41 -6.45
N VAL A 357 -14.36 -16.12 -6.78
CA VAL A 357 -14.04 -15.58 -8.12
C VAL A 357 -12.56 -15.78 -8.46
N LYS A 358 -11.65 -15.44 -7.53
CA LYS A 358 -10.21 -15.68 -7.69
C LYS A 358 -9.87 -17.15 -7.87
N LYS A 359 -10.57 -18.06 -7.19
CA LYS A 359 -10.35 -19.51 -7.30
C LYS A 359 -10.88 -20.11 -8.62
N ALA A 360 -11.92 -19.53 -9.21
CA ALA A 360 -12.47 -19.95 -10.50
C ALA A 360 -11.60 -19.53 -11.70
N GLN A 361 -10.73 -18.53 -11.51
CA GLN A 361 -9.68 -18.13 -12.45
C GLN A 361 -8.31 -18.15 -11.75
N PRO A 362 -7.75 -19.34 -11.48
CA PRO A 362 -6.38 -19.44 -10.96
C PRO A 362 -5.41 -18.75 -11.94
N ARG A 363 -4.38 -18.13 -11.36
CA ARG A 363 -3.42 -17.24 -12.03
C ARG A 363 -2.76 -17.91 -13.25
#